data_AF-A0A924NET1-F1
#
_entry.id   AF-A0A924NET1-F1
#
_cell.length_a   1.000
_cell.length_b   1.000
_cell.length_c   1.000
_cell.angle_alpha   90.00
_cell.angle_beta   90.00
_cell.angle_gamma   90.00
#
_symmetry.space_group_name_H-M   'P 1'
#
loop_
_entity.id
_entity.type
_entity.pdbx_description
1 polymer ?
#
loop_
_entity_poly.entity_id
_entity_poly.type
_entity_poly.pdbx_seq_one_letter_code
_entity_poly.pdbx_strand_id
1 'polypeptide(L)'
;MAKYTPPVQSKLGQIIDVIVLLALSIGSLYIPLIYGLSGSAKVTTVVENPTWESLGQNEAMVKQWNALGFTDPAAAHDLITTRFDYSFSWLNLAFMAVVLIGYFFMLIKLSDKEYREVISEKFER
;
A
#
# COMPACT_ATOMS: atom_id res chain seq x y z
N MET A 1 34.23 33.11 -5.08
CA MET A 1 34.59 31.70 -4.81
C MET A 1 34.65 30.89 -6.12
N ALA A 2 35.32 29.74 -6.14
CA ALA A 2 35.38 28.87 -7.33
C ALA A 2 34.03 28.16 -7.55
N LYS A 3 33.54 28.11 -8.79
CA LYS A 3 32.26 27.49 -9.14
C LYS A 3 32.36 25.97 -8.94
N TYR A 4 31.49 25.39 -8.12
CA TYR A 4 31.42 23.94 -7.94
C TYR A 4 31.22 23.24 -9.29
N THR A 5 31.97 22.16 -9.48
CA THR A 5 31.86 21.31 -10.66
C THR A 5 31.50 19.92 -10.15
N PRO A 6 30.29 19.40 -10.45
CA PRO A 6 29.85 18.13 -9.90
C PRO A 6 30.71 16.97 -10.44
N PRO A 7 30.95 15.94 -9.62
CA PRO A 7 31.65 14.74 -10.08
C PRO A 7 30.82 14.03 -11.16
N VAL A 8 31.48 13.58 -12.22
CA VAL A 8 30.84 12.81 -13.30
C VAL A 8 30.76 11.35 -12.88
N GLN A 9 29.55 10.80 -12.78
CA GLN A 9 29.33 9.40 -12.46
C GLN A 9 29.82 8.49 -13.60
N SER A 10 30.42 7.35 -13.26
CA SER A 10 30.84 6.36 -14.25
C SER A 10 29.64 5.66 -14.90
N LYS A 11 29.80 5.21 -16.16
CA LYS A 11 28.74 4.49 -16.88
C LYS A 11 28.30 3.21 -16.15
N LEU A 12 29.25 2.50 -15.55
CA LEU A 12 28.97 1.30 -14.75
C LEU A 12 28.15 1.64 -13.51
N GLY A 13 28.49 2.74 -12.81
CA GLY A 13 27.74 3.23 -11.66
C GLY A 13 26.30 3.60 -12.03
N GLN A 14 26.10 4.23 -13.17
CA GLN A 14 24.76 4.58 -13.67
C GLN A 14 23.91 3.35 -13.98
N ILE A 15 24.51 2.29 -14.57
CA ILE A 15 23.79 1.03 -14.83
C ILE A 15 23.35 0.36 -13.53
N ILE A 16 24.24 0.28 -12.54
CA ILE A 16 23.91 -0.31 -11.22
C ILE A 16 22.77 0.48 -10.57
N ASP A 17 22.85 1.80 -10.57
CA ASP A 17 21.83 2.68 -9.99
C ASP A 17 20.45 2.42 -10.61
N VAL A 18 20.37 2.37 -11.95
CA VAL A 18 19.12 2.05 -12.67
C VAL A 18 18.59 0.68 -12.29
N ILE A 19 19.43 -0.35 -12.21
CA ILE A 19 19.01 -1.71 -11.83
C ILE A 19 18.45 -1.71 -10.41
N VAL A 20 19.13 -1.05 -9.46
CA VAL A 20 18.69 -0.96 -8.07
C VAL A 20 17.36 -0.23 -7.97
N LEU A 21 17.21 0.91 -8.64
CA LEU A 21 15.96 1.68 -8.65
C LEU A 21 14.81 0.89 -9.26
N LEU A 22 15.05 0.14 -10.34
CA LEU A 22 14.04 -0.75 -10.93
C LEU A 22 13.66 -1.88 -9.97
N ALA A 23 14.64 -2.51 -9.32
CA ALA A 23 14.39 -3.58 -8.36
C ALA A 23 13.58 -3.08 -7.15
N LEU A 24 13.93 -1.90 -6.61
CA LEU A 24 13.19 -1.27 -5.51
C LEU A 24 11.76 -0.89 -5.93
N SER A 25 11.59 -0.33 -7.14
CA SER A 25 10.29 0.08 -7.65
C SER A 25 9.37 -1.13 -7.86
N ILE A 26 9.85 -2.13 -8.61
CA ILE A 26 9.10 -3.37 -8.86
C ILE A 26 8.84 -4.10 -7.54
N GLY A 27 9.87 -4.23 -6.69
CA GLY A 27 9.75 -4.87 -5.38
C GLY A 27 8.69 -4.20 -4.51
N SER A 28 8.67 -2.87 -4.46
CA SER A 28 7.68 -2.12 -3.67
C SER A 28 6.23 -2.37 -4.11
N LEU A 29 6.00 -2.64 -5.40
CA LEU A 29 4.67 -2.92 -5.95
C LEU A 29 4.26 -4.39 -5.82
N TYR A 30 5.18 -5.32 -6.07
CA TYR A 30 4.86 -6.74 -6.18
C TYR A 30 5.03 -7.52 -4.87
N ILE A 31 5.97 -7.14 -3.99
CA ILE A 31 6.17 -7.86 -2.72
C ILE A 31 4.88 -7.87 -1.89
N PRO A 32 4.18 -6.74 -1.65
CA PRO A 32 2.94 -6.76 -0.90
C PRO A 32 1.86 -7.63 -1.56
N LEU A 33 1.81 -7.65 -2.90
CA LEU A 33 0.85 -8.45 -3.65
C LEU A 33 1.10 -9.95 -3.52
N ILE A 34 2.35 -10.39 -3.72
CA ILE A 34 2.74 -11.80 -3.66
C ILE A 34 2.47 -12.39 -2.27
N TYR A 35 2.73 -11.63 -1.21
CA TYR A 35 2.50 -12.07 0.16
C TYR A 35 1.07 -11.85 0.66
N GLY A 36 0.15 -11.39 -0.20
CA GLY A 36 -1.23 -11.10 0.21
C GLY A 36 -1.35 -10.00 1.27
N LEU A 37 -0.33 -9.16 1.40
CA LEU A 37 -0.32 -7.97 2.27
C LEU A 37 -1.07 -6.79 1.62
N SER A 38 -1.35 -6.89 0.32
CA SER A 38 -2.15 -5.92 -0.42
C SER A 38 -3.65 -6.26 -0.33
N GLY A 39 -4.46 -5.27 0.00
CA GLY A 39 -5.92 -5.40 0.09
C GLY A 39 -6.43 -5.17 1.50
N SER A 40 -7.67 -4.69 1.60
CA SER A 40 -8.33 -4.56 2.90
C SER A 40 -8.66 -5.95 3.45
N ALA A 41 -8.39 -6.16 4.73
CA ALA A 41 -8.83 -7.35 5.43
C ALA A 41 -10.35 -7.51 5.27
N LYS A 42 -10.79 -8.75 5.09
CA LYS A 42 -12.21 -9.08 4.98
C LYS A 42 -12.58 -10.05 6.09
N VAL A 43 -13.78 -9.88 6.62
CA VAL A 43 -14.37 -10.82 7.57
C VAL A 43 -15.58 -11.44 6.89
N THR A 44 -15.63 -12.76 6.88
CA THR A 44 -16.77 -13.53 6.39
C THR A 44 -17.51 -14.07 7.61
N THR A 45 -18.78 -13.69 7.75
CA THR A 45 -19.63 -14.26 8.81
C THR A 45 -20.07 -15.65 8.36
N VAL A 46 -19.77 -16.68 9.15
CA VAL A 46 -20.20 -18.06 8.87
C VAL A 46 -21.63 -18.24 9.39
N VAL A 47 -22.54 -18.59 8.49
CA VAL A 47 -23.92 -18.96 8.82
C VAL A 47 -24.08 -20.45 8.52
N GLU A 48 -24.22 -21.26 9.55
CA GLU A 48 -24.48 -22.70 9.38
C GLU A 48 -25.86 -22.93 8.74
N ASN A 49 -25.90 -23.81 7.72
CA ASN A 49 -27.11 -24.09 6.93
C ASN A 49 -27.80 -22.82 6.40
N PRO A 50 -27.13 -22.07 5.51
CA PRO A 50 -27.64 -20.79 5.05
C PRO A 50 -28.96 -20.96 4.29
N THR A 51 -29.91 -20.08 4.60
CA THR A 51 -31.16 -19.93 3.85
C THR A 51 -31.18 -18.52 3.27
N TRP A 52 -31.97 -18.27 2.23
CA TRP A 52 -32.09 -16.92 1.68
C TRP A 52 -32.54 -15.90 2.75
N GLU A 53 -33.42 -16.32 3.65
CA GLU A 53 -33.88 -15.51 4.77
C GLU A 53 -32.78 -15.23 5.79
N SER A 54 -31.98 -16.24 6.18
CA SER A 54 -30.87 -16.05 7.13
C SER A 54 -29.72 -15.20 6.56
N LEU A 55 -29.61 -15.15 5.22
CA LEU A 55 -28.72 -14.25 4.49
C LEU A 55 -29.32 -12.84 4.28
N GLY A 56 -30.50 -12.56 4.83
CA GLY A 56 -31.19 -11.28 4.71
C GLY A 56 -31.64 -10.94 3.28
N GLN A 57 -31.83 -11.95 2.43
CA GLN A 57 -32.27 -11.76 1.04
C GLN A 57 -33.80 -11.89 0.94
N ASN A 58 -34.43 -10.92 0.27
CA ASN A 58 -35.86 -11.00 -0.06
C ASN A 58 -36.08 -11.64 -1.44
N GLU A 59 -37.33 -11.92 -1.82
CA GLU A 59 -37.65 -12.59 -3.10
C GLU A 59 -37.09 -11.87 -4.33
N ALA A 60 -37.05 -10.54 -4.34
CA ALA A 60 -36.52 -9.77 -5.45
C ALA A 60 -35.00 -9.95 -5.58
N MET A 61 -34.27 -9.99 -4.46
CA MET A 61 -32.83 -10.24 -4.43
C MET A 61 -32.50 -11.68 -4.84
N VAL A 62 -33.26 -12.67 -4.37
CA VAL A 62 -33.10 -14.08 -4.74
C VAL A 62 -33.26 -14.28 -6.25
N LYS A 63 -34.21 -13.59 -6.89
CA LYS A 63 -34.36 -13.63 -8.36
C LYS A 63 -33.09 -13.16 -9.09
N GLN A 64 -32.38 -12.16 -8.55
CA GLN A 64 -31.12 -11.69 -9.14
C GLN A 64 -29.99 -12.69 -8.92
N TRP A 65 -29.88 -13.28 -7.74
CA TRP A 65 -28.91 -14.35 -7.48
C TRP A 65 -29.12 -15.56 -8.40
N ASN A 66 -30.37 -15.97 -8.59
CA ASN A 66 -30.73 -17.03 -9.54
C ASN A 66 -30.36 -16.66 -10.97
N ALA A 67 -30.59 -15.41 -11.40
CA ALA A 67 -30.21 -14.92 -12.73
C ALA A 67 -28.67 -14.93 -12.94
N LEU A 68 -27.91 -14.76 -11.86
CA LEU A 68 -26.44 -14.88 -11.84
C LEU A 68 -25.96 -16.35 -11.72
N GLY A 69 -26.87 -17.32 -11.65
CA GLY A 69 -26.57 -18.75 -11.57
C GLY A 69 -26.42 -19.31 -10.15
N PHE A 70 -26.68 -18.52 -9.11
CA PHE A 70 -26.63 -18.95 -7.71
C PHE A 70 -28.02 -19.38 -7.24
N THR A 71 -28.35 -20.66 -7.43
CA THR A 71 -29.66 -21.24 -7.05
C THR A 71 -29.71 -21.77 -5.61
N ASP A 72 -28.54 -21.96 -5.00
CA ASP A 72 -28.37 -22.42 -3.62
C ASP A 72 -27.86 -21.26 -2.75
N PRO A 73 -28.52 -20.93 -1.62
CA PRO A 73 -28.01 -19.95 -0.65
C PRO A 73 -26.57 -20.24 -0.21
N ALA A 74 -26.17 -21.50 -0.10
CA ALA A 74 -24.80 -21.86 0.29
C ALA A 74 -23.77 -21.41 -0.75
N ALA A 75 -24.12 -21.45 -2.04
CA ALA A 75 -23.26 -20.99 -3.12
C ALA A 75 -23.11 -19.45 -3.14
N ALA A 76 -24.12 -18.71 -2.65
CA ALA A 76 -24.08 -17.24 -2.55
C ALA A 76 -23.57 -16.73 -1.19
N HIS A 77 -23.47 -17.59 -0.18
CA HIS A 77 -23.15 -17.23 1.21
C HIS A 77 -21.95 -16.30 1.32
N ASP A 78 -20.78 -16.73 0.84
CA ASP A 78 -19.54 -15.96 1.02
C ASP A 78 -19.59 -14.62 0.30
N LEU A 79 -20.25 -14.56 -0.86
CA LEU A 79 -20.45 -13.31 -1.60
C LEU A 79 -21.34 -12.34 -0.83
N ILE A 80 -22.36 -12.88 -0.13
CA ILE A 80 -23.31 -12.09 0.65
C ILE A 80 -22.76 -11.72 2.01
N THR A 81 -21.93 -12.53 2.67
CA THR A 81 -21.50 -12.31 4.07
C THR A 81 -20.10 -11.75 4.21
N THR A 82 -19.28 -11.80 3.16
CA THR A 82 -17.95 -11.19 3.19
C THR A 82 -18.05 -9.67 3.21
N ARG A 83 -17.46 -9.04 4.22
CA ARG A 83 -17.41 -7.58 4.39
C ARG A 83 -15.98 -7.12 4.61
N PHE A 84 -15.72 -5.84 4.32
CA PHE A 84 -14.46 -5.23 4.73
C PHE A 84 -14.39 -5.11 6.25
N ASP A 85 -13.23 -5.42 6.80
CA ASP A 85 -12.93 -5.19 8.21
C ASP A 85 -12.60 -3.71 8.42
N TYR A 86 -13.46 -3.01 9.16
CA TYR A 86 -13.28 -1.60 9.53
C TYR A 86 -12.68 -1.42 10.93
N SER A 87 -12.15 -2.49 11.52
CA SER A 87 -11.49 -2.43 12.81
C SER A 87 -10.30 -1.48 12.78
N PHE A 88 -10.22 -0.59 13.77
CA PHE A 88 -9.16 0.39 13.86
C PHE A 88 -8.07 -0.04 14.84
N SER A 89 -6.82 -0.09 14.37
CA SER A 89 -5.66 -0.39 15.22
C SER A 89 -4.86 0.87 15.52
N TRP A 90 -4.95 1.35 16.75
CA TRP A 90 -4.12 2.46 17.26
C TRP A 90 -2.63 2.15 17.21
N LEU A 91 -2.24 0.88 17.39
CA LEU A 91 -0.85 0.46 17.31
C LEU A 91 -0.30 0.61 15.88
N ASN A 92 -1.07 0.18 14.88
CA ASN A 92 -0.67 0.33 13.47
C ASN A 92 -0.60 1.80 13.07
N LEU A 93 -1.54 2.63 13.56
CA LEU A 93 -1.50 4.08 13.35
C LEU A 93 -0.23 4.69 13.94
N ALA A 94 0.10 4.37 15.19
CA ALA A 94 1.30 4.86 15.87
C ALA A 94 2.57 4.43 15.13
N PHE A 95 2.63 3.17 14.68
CA PHE A 95 3.75 2.66 13.89
C PHE A 95 3.94 3.45 12.59
N MET A 96 2.86 3.67 11.83
CA MET A 96 2.89 4.49 10.61
C MET A 96 3.39 5.91 10.91
N ALA A 97 2.89 6.53 11.98
CA ALA A 97 3.32 7.87 12.40
C ALA A 97 4.83 7.92 12.71
N VAL A 98 5.34 6.93 13.45
CA VAL A 98 6.78 6.82 13.76
C VAL A 98 7.61 6.67 12.50
N VAL A 99 7.19 5.82 11.56
CA VAL A 99 7.91 5.62 10.28
C VAL A 99 7.97 6.92 9.48
N LEU A 100 6.85 7.64 9.36
CA LEU A 100 6.79 8.91 8.64
C LEU A 100 7.66 9.99 9.30
N ILE A 101 7.53 10.17 10.63
CA ILE A 101 8.33 11.13 11.38
C ILE A 101 9.83 10.79 11.27
N GLY A 102 10.18 9.52 11.42
CA GLY A 102 11.55 9.03 11.29
C GLY A 102 12.13 9.30 9.91
N TYR A 103 11.36 9.07 8.85
CA TYR A 103 11.75 9.39 7.48
C TYR A 103 12.07 10.89 7.32
N PHE A 104 11.16 11.78 7.73
CA PHE A 104 11.37 13.22 7.60
C PHE A 104 12.54 13.71 8.45
N PHE A 105 12.69 13.17 9.66
CA PHE A 105 13.82 13.48 10.52
C PHE A 105 15.16 13.11 9.85
N MET A 106 15.26 11.90 9.29
CA MET A 106 16.47 11.48 8.56
C MET A 106 16.71 12.33 7.31
N LEU A 107 15.67 12.62 6.54
CA LEU A 107 15.76 13.48 5.35
C LEU A 107 16.37 14.83 5.72
N ILE A 108 15.81 15.51 6.73
CA ILE A 108 16.31 16.82 7.18
C ILE A 108 17.76 16.71 7.66
N LYS A 109 18.05 15.74 8.53
CA LYS A 109 19.39 15.59 9.13
C LYS A 109 20.47 15.29 8.11
N LEU A 110 20.20 14.42 7.13
CA LEU A 110 21.17 14.04 6.10
C LEU A 110 21.32 15.12 5.03
N SER A 111 20.28 15.91 4.79
CA SER A 111 20.28 16.98 3.78
C SER A 111 20.92 18.30 4.24
N ASP A 112 21.15 18.51 5.54
CA ASP A 112 21.64 19.80 6.09
C ASP A 112 22.94 20.26 5.41
N LYS A 113 23.88 19.35 5.16
CA LYS A 113 25.14 19.68 4.48
C LYS A 113 24.91 20.18 3.05
N GLU A 114 24.15 19.42 2.27
CA GLU A 114 23.86 19.74 0.87
C GLU A 114 23.09 21.07 0.76
N TYR A 115 22.12 21.33 1.65
CA TYR A 115 21.40 22.60 1.69
C TYR A 115 22.32 23.78 2.01
N ARG A 116 23.23 23.63 2.98
CA ARG A 116 24.21 24.68 3.32
C ARG A 116 25.16 24.96 2.16
N GLU A 117 25.64 23.92 1.48
CA GLU A 117 26.48 24.06 0.30
C GLU A 117 25.75 24.84 -0.80
N VAL A 118 24.50 24.47 -1.13
CA VAL A 118 23.68 25.18 -2.12
C VAL A 118 23.43 26.64 -1.73
N ILE A 119 23.16 26.93 -0.44
CA ILE A 119 22.95 28.30 0.04
C ILE A 119 24.24 29.12 -0.10
N SER A 120 25.37 28.56 0.29
CA SER A 120 26.67 29.23 0.18
C SER A 120 27.05 29.54 -1.27
N GLU A 121 26.69 28.66 -2.22
CA GLU A 121 26.96 28.86 -3.65
C GLU A 121 26.06 29.94 -4.29
N LYS A 122 24.80 30.03 -3.86
CA LYS A 122 23.79 30.88 -4.50
C LYS A 122 23.66 32.25 -3.85
N PHE A 123 23.94 32.37 -2.56
CA PHE A 123 23.59 33.56 -1.76
C PHE A 123 24.75 34.16 -0.97
N GLU A 124 25.83 33.42 -0.71
CA GLU A 124 27.05 33.98 -0.11
C GLU A 124 28.10 34.27 -1.21
N ARG A 125 28.87 35.35 -1.05
CA ARG A 125 29.78 35.91 -2.08
C ARG A 125 31.23 35.51 -1.84
#